data_AF-U6L2G7-F1
#
_entry.id   AF-U6L2G7-F1
#
_cell.length_a   1.000
_cell.length_b   1.000
_cell.length_c   1.000
_cell.angle_alpha   90.00
_cell.angle_beta   90.00
_cell.angle_gamma   90.00
#
_symmetry.space_group_name_H-M   'P 1'
#
loop_
_entity.id
_entity.type
_entity.pdbx_description
1 polymer ?
#
loop_
_entity_poly.entity_id
_entity_poly.type
_entity_poly.pdbx_seq_one_letter_code
_entity_poly.pdbx_strand_id
1 'polypeptide(L)'
;MEKQQQQQQRQQQQQNSYQQLLQQAVQDIHRAEFVAVDLEFTGLLLEQRHRPLSLEKYYAECHKAVQQFLAPQIGICCARRDETNSAQWILQPYTFDAHPR
;
A
#
# COMPACT_ATOMS: atom_id res chain seq x y z
N MET A 1 28.25 13.68 20.89
CA MET A 1 26.89 13.88 21.43
C MET A 1 25.97 14.59 20.45
N GLU A 2 26.37 15.69 19.82
CA GLU A 2 25.51 16.44 18.86
C GLU A 2 24.98 15.59 17.68
N LYS A 3 25.81 14.71 17.10
CA LYS A 3 25.38 13.80 16.02
C LYS A 3 24.27 12.84 16.44
N GLN A 4 24.28 12.37 17.69
CA GLN A 4 23.23 11.49 18.23
C GLN A 4 21.92 12.26 18.47
N GLN A 5 21.99 13.48 19.00
CA GLN A 5 20.80 14.33 19.17
C GLN A 5 20.17 14.72 17.84
N GLN A 6 20.96 15.08 16.83
CA GLN A 6 20.43 15.34 15.47
C GLN A 6 19.80 14.10 14.83
N GLN A 7 20.34 12.91 15.09
CA GLN A 7 19.78 11.67 14.55
C GLN A 7 18.43 11.34 15.20
N GLN A 8 18.32 11.48 16.52
CA GLN A 8 17.06 11.30 17.24
C GLN A 8 15.98 12.29 16.80
N GLN A 9 16.31 13.58 16.66
CA GLN A 9 15.35 14.59 16.21
C GLN A 9 14.81 14.27 14.80
N ARG A 10 15.68 13.83 13.87
CA ARG A 10 15.25 13.42 12.53
C ARG A 10 14.33 12.22 12.54
N GLN A 11 14.64 11.20 13.34
CA GLN A 11 13.76 10.02 13.48
C GLN A 11 12.38 10.41 14.04
N GLN A 12 12.36 11.28 15.04
CA GLN A 12 11.11 11.74 15.63
C GLN A 12 10.27 12.58 14.65
N GLN A 13 10.89 13.45 13.87
CA GLN A 13 10.20 14.21 12.82
C GLN A 13 9.64 13.30 11.73
N GLN A 14 10.39 12.30 11.29
CA GLN A 14 9.93 11.31 10.30
C GLN A 14 8.74 10.52 10.83
N GLN A 15 8.77 10.10 12.10
CA GLN A 15 7.69 9.35 12.71
C GLN A 15 6.40 10.18 12.85
N ASN A 16 6.52 11.46 13.25
CA ASN A 16 5.37 12.36 13.32
C ASN A 16 4.76 12.62 11.94
N SER A 17 5.61 12.85 10.93
CA SER A 17 5.17 13.03 9.54
C SER A 17 4.44 11.80 9.01
N TYR A 18 4.97 10.60 9.29
CA TYR A 18 4.33 9.35 8.90
C TYR A 18 2.96 9.15 9.57
N GLN A 19 2.82 9.49 10.85
CA GLN A 19 1.53 9.42 11.54
C GLN A 19 0.49 10.39 10.95
N GLN A 20 0.92 11.61 10.59
CA GLN A 20 0.04 12.59 9.94
C GLN A 20 -0.40 12.09 8.56
N LEU A 21 0.51 11.52 7.77
CA LEU A 21 0.19 10.93 6.48
C LEU A 21 -0.83 9.79 6.62
N LEU A 22 -0.66 8.92 7.62
CA LEU A 22 -1.59 7.83 7.89
C LEU A 22 -2.98 8.35 8.26
N GLN A 23 -3.06 9.35 9.13
CA GLN A 23 -4.32 9.98 9.51
C GLN A 23 -5.02 10.63 8.30
N GLN A 24 -4.25 11.32 7.46
CA GLN A 24 -4.77 11.93 6.24
C GLN A 24 -5.32 10.88 5.27
N ALA A 25 -4.60 9.77 5.07
CA ALA A 25 -5.05 8.66 4.23
C ALA A 25 -6.36 8.06 4.75
N VAL A 26 -6.49 7.83 6.07
CA VAL A 26 -7.73 7.33 6.67
C VAL A 26 -8.90 8.30 6.46
N GLN A 27 -8.67 9.61 6.62
CA GLN A 27 -9.69 10.61 6.35
C GLN A 27 -10.12 10.64 4.88
N ASP A 28 -9.17 10.50 3.96
CA ASP A 28 -9.48 10.47 2.53
C ASP A 28 -10.21 9.19 2.13
N ILE A 29 -9.88 8.04 2.74
CA ILE A 29 -10.64 6.79 2.57
C ILE A 29 -12.10 6.99 2.98
N HIS A 30 -12.36 7.67 4.11
CA HIS A 30 -13.73 7.94 4.57
C HIS A 30 -14.52 8.85 3.61
N ARG A 31 -13.84 9.70 2.83
CA ARG A 31 -14.47 10.63 1.89
C ARG A 31 -14.51 10.11 0.46
N ALA A 32 -13.83 9.01 0.18
CA ALA A 32 -13.74 8.44 -1.15
C ALA A 32 -15.08 7.83 -1.57
N GLU A 33 -15.40 7.93 -2.86
CA GLU A 33 -16.48 7.14 -3.45
C GLU A 33 -16.02 5.71 -3.72
N PHE A 34 -14.75 5.55 -4.09
CA PHE A 34 -14.09 4.25 -4.17
C PHE A 34 -12.59 4.38 -3.89
N VAL A 35 -11.98 3.26 -3.54
CA VAL A 35 -10.54 3.15 -3.27
C VAL A 35 -9.94 2.11 -4.20
N ALA A 36 -8.86 2.46 -4.89
CA ALA A 36 -8.02 1.51 -5.61
C ALA A 36 -6.83 1.09 -4.73
N VAL A 37 -6.53 -0.20 -4.71
CA VAL A 37 -5.42 -0.78 -3.93
C VAL A 37 -4.50 -1.56 -4.85
N ASP A 38 -3.20 -1.39 -4.65
CA ASP A 38 -2.15 -2.11 -5.37
C ASP A 38 -1.08 -2.60 -4.37
N LEU A 39 -0.50 -3.78 -4.64
CA LEU A 39 0.48 -4.41 -3.78
C LEU A 39 1.71 -4.79 -4.60
N GLU A 40 2.88 -4.38 -4.14
CA GLU A 40 4.15 -4.82 -4.73
C GLU A 40 4.65 -6.02 -3.93
N PHE A 41 4.83 -7.16 -4.58
CA PHE A 41 5.30 -8.39 -3.95
C PHE A 41 6.78 -8.65 -4.26
N THR A 42 7.49 -9.29 -3.33
CA THR A 42 8.87 -9.76 -3.57
C THR A 42 8.95 -10.93 -4.56
N GLY A 43 7.81 -11.53 -4.90
CA GLY A 43 7.67 -12.57 -5.92
C GLY A 43 6.19 -12.91 -6.15
N LEU A 44 5.91 -13.66 -7.22
CA LEU A 44 4.53 -13.92 -7.68
C LEU A 44 4.14 -15.40 -7.61
N LEU A 45 4.97 -16.30 -8.15
CA LEU A 45 4.72 -17.74 -8.18
C LEU A 45 6.00 -18.50 -7.80
N LEU A 46 5.85 -19.63 -7.11
CA LEU A 46 6.97 -20.47 -6.65
C LEU A 46 7.63 -21.26 -7.79
N GLU A 47 6.84 -21.69 -8.76
CA GLU A 47 7.32 -22.43 -9.92
C GLU A 47 6.86 -21.73 -11.21
N GLN A 48 7.75 -21.64 -12.20
CA GLN A 48 7.35 -21.31 -13.56
C GLN A 48 6.74 -22.57 -14.20
N ARG A 49 5.43 -22.75 -14.07
CA ARG A 49 4.72 -23.85 -14.73
C ARG A 49 3.56 -23.35 -15.58
N HIS A 50 3.21 -24.20 -16.55
CA HIS A 50 2.13 -24.01 -17.51
C HIS A 50 0.87 -23.42 -16.87
N ARG A 51 0.08 -22.69 -17.68
CA ARG A 51 -1.19 -22.11 -17.24
C ARG A 51 -2.03 -23.15 -16.48
N PRO A 52 -2.54 -22.81 -15.29
CA PRO A 52 -3.38 -23.71 -14.53
C PRO A 52 -4.57 -24.16 -15.36
N LEU A 53 -4.88 -25.45 -15.29
CA LEU A 53 -6.00 -26.06 -16.02
C LEU A 53 -7.36 -25.75 -15.38
N SER A 54 -7.38 -25.22 -14.15
CA SER A 54 -8.60 -24.82 -13.44
C SER A 54 -8.32 -23.69 -12.44
N LEU A 55 -9.38 -23.00 -12.03
CA LEU A 55 -9.30 -21.91 -11.05
C LEU A 55 -8.85 -22.40 -9.67
N GLU A 56 -9.28 -23.60 -9.27
CA GLU A 56 -8.92 -24.21 -7.98
C GLU A 56 -7.43 -24.48 -7.90
N LYS A 57 -6.83 -24.98 -8.99
CA LYS A 57 -5.39 -25.18 -9.08
C LYS A 57 -4.64 -23.85 -9.01
N TYR A 58 -5.11 -22.84 -9.74
CA TYR A 58 -4.51 -21.51 -9.70
C TYR A 58 -4.55 -20.92 -8.28
N TYR A 59 -5.70 -20.98 -7.63
CA TYR A 59 -5.88 -20.52 -6.26
C TYR A 59 -4.94 -21.24 -5.29
N ALA A 60 -4.84 -22.57 -5.37
CA ALA A 60 -3.96 -23.35 -4.50
C ALA A 60 -2.48 -22.95 -4.66
N GLU A 61 -2.04 -22.67 -5.89
CA GLU A 61 -0.67 -22.21 -6.15
C GLU A 61 -0.43 -20.77 -5.64
N CYS A 62 -1.37 -19.84 -5.88
CA CYS A 62 -1.30 -18.50 -5.30
C CYS A 62 -1.28 -18.53 -3.77
N HIS A 63 -2.10 -19.38 -3.15
CA HIS A 63 -2.16 -19.53 -1.69
C HIS A 63 -0.84 -20.03 -1.11
N LYS A 64 -0.14 -20.95 -1.79
CA LYS A 64 1.22 -21.36 -1.38
C LYS A 64 2.23 -20.24 -1.57
N ALA A 65 2.16 -19.53 -2.70
CA ALA A 65 3.11 -18.46 -3.04
C ALA A 65 3.02 -17.27 -2.09
N VAL A 66 1.81 -16.82 -1.73
CA VAL A 66 1.60 -15.67 -0.83
C VAL A 66 2.14 -15.92 0.59
N GLN A 67 2.35 -17.17 0.99
CA GLN A 67 2.98 -17.52 2.26
C GLN A 67 4.52 -17.38 2.24
N GLN A 68 5.12 -17.29 1.04
CA GLN A 68 6.58 -17.26 0.84
C GLN A 68 7.09 -15.88 0.44
N PHE A 69 6.24 -15.06 -0.19
CA PHE A 69 6.58 -13.71 -0.61
C PHE A 69 5.99 -12.66 0.33
N LEU A 70 6.70 -11.53 0.45
CA LEU A 70 6.23 -10.37 1.20
C LEU A 70 5.58 -9.38 0.25
N ALA A 71 4.65 -8.58 0.77
CA ALA A 71 4.15 -7.38 0.10
C ALA A 71 4.74 -6.15 0.81
N PRO A 72 6.01 -5.77 0.56
CA PRO A 72 6.67 -4.68 1.29
C PRO A 72 6.08 -3.30 0.99
N GLN A 73 5.21 -3.15 -0.02
CA GLN A 73 4.63 -1.87 -0.36
C GLN A 73 3.14 -2.00 -0.66
N ILE A 74 2.37 -1.05 -0.14
CA ILE A 74 0.94 -0.93 -0.38
C ILE A 74 0.67 0.43 -1.02
N GLY A 75 0.11 0.42 -2.23
CA GLY A 75 -0.44 1.58 -2.91
C GLY A 75 -1.93 1.72 -2.63
N ILE A 76 -2.38 2.90 -2.23
CA ILE A 76 -3.80 3.22 -2.00
C ILE A 76 -4.14 4.51 -2.73
N CYS A 77 -5.17 4.52 -3.57
CA CYS A 77 -5.66 5.73 -4.21
C CYS A 77 -7.13 5.95 -3.85
N CYS A 78 -7.40 7.04 -3.13
CA CYS A 78 -8.75 7.46 -2.82
C CYS A 78 -9.29 8.30 -3.98
N ALA A 79 -10.43 7.93 -4.53
CA ALA A 79 -11.07 8.63 -5.62
C ALA A 79 -12.44 9.16 -5.19
N ARG A 80 -12.68 10.45 -5.45
CA ARG A 80 -13.98 11.09 -5.25
C ARG A 80 -14.24 12.11 -6.35
N ARG A 81 -15.50 12.38 -6.64
CA ARG A 81 -15.86 13.48 -7.52
C ARG A 81 -15.65 14.83 -6.81
N ASP A 82 -15.36 15.85 -7.61
CA ASP A 82 -15.37 17.23 -7.14
C ASP A 82 -16.82 17.66 -6.83
N GLU A 83 -17.02 18.32 -5.69
CA GLU A 83 -18.36 18.73 -5.23
C GLU A 83 -18.96 19.86 -6.09
N THR A 84 -18.10 20.66 -6.72
CA THR A 84 -18.48 21.76 -7.62
C THR A 84 -18.55 21.33 -9.08
N ASN A 85 -17.85 20.25 -9.46
CA ASN A 85 -17.86 19.70 -10.81
C ASN A 85 -17.86 18.16 -10.80
N SER A 86 -19.06 17.56 -10.87
CA SER A 86 -19.23 16.10 -10.86
C SER A 86 -18.56 15.33 -12.00
N ALA A 87 -18.15 15.99 -13.09
CA ALA A 87 -17.40 15.36 -14.18
C ALA A 87 -15.89 15.23 -13.87
N GLN A 88 -15.41 15.89 -12.82
CA GLN A 88 -14.00 15.89 -12.42
C GLN A 88 -13.77 14.96 -11.24
N TRP A 89 -12.67 14.20 -11.31
CA TRP A 89 -12.20 13.34 -10.23
C TRP A 89 -11.06 14.00 -9.47
N ILE A 90 -11.10 13.87 -8.15
CA ILE A 90 -10.01 14.17 -7.24
C ILE A 90 -9.42 12.84 -6.79
N LEU A 91 -8.11 12.67 -7.02
CA LEU A 91 -7.36 11.47 -6.73
C LEU A 91 -6.31 11.77 -5.66
N GLN A 92 -6.26 10.95 -4.62
CA GLN A 92 -5.35 11.09 -3.49
C GLN A 92 -4.56 9.78 -3.33
N PRO A 93 -3.40 9.66 -3.99
CA PRO A 93 -2.55 8.48 -3.93
C PRO A 93 -1.65 8.48 -2.68
N TYR A 94 -1.46 7.30 -2.12
CA TYR A 94 -0.64 7.00 -0.96
C TYR A 94 0.19 5.76 -1.22
N THR A 95 1.42 5.78 -0.72
CA THR A 95 2.33 4.64 -0.74
C THR A 95 2.84 4.39 0.67
N PHE A 96 2.64 3.19 1.18
CA PHE A 96 3.09 2.78 2.50
C PHE A 96 4.11 1.65 2.39
N ASP A 97 5.19 1.78 3.15
CA ASP A 97 6.14 0.69 3.41
C ASP A 97 5.53 -0.23 4.48
N ALA A 98 5.33 -1.49 4.12
CA ALA A 98 4.80 -2.57 4.94
C ALA A 98 5.86 -3.64 5.22
N HIS A 99 7.14 -3.35 4.98
CA HIS A 99 8.23 -4.26 5.33
C HIS A 99 8.23 -4.55 6.85
N PRO A 100 8.26 -5.83 7.27
CA PRO A 100 8.34 -6.18 8.68
C PRO A 100 9.66 -5.64 9.29
N ARG A 101 9.56 -4.99 10.45
CA ARG A 101 10.71 -4.44 11.19
C ARG A 101 11.28 -5.44 12.19
#